data_AF-A0A2D9Q7T7-F1
#
_entry.id   AF-A0A2D9Q7T7-F1
#
_cell.length_a   1.000
_cell.length_b   1.000
_cell.length_c   1.000
_cell.angle_alpha   90.00
_cell.angle_beta   90.00
_cell.angle_gamma   90.00
#
_symmetry.space_group_name_H-M   'P 1'
#
loop_
_entity.id
_entity.type
_entity.pdbx_description
1 polymer ?
#
loop_
_entity_poly.entity_id
_entity_poly.type
_entity_poly.pdbx_seq_one_letter_code
_entity_poly.pdbx_strand_id
1 'polypeptide(L)' 'MGKGDKKTKRGKINIGSHGKLRPKRKKFNVRPSVVKDAQKKEV' A
#
# COMPACT_ATOMS: atom_id res chain seq x y z
N MET A 1 11.44 13.91 -4.63
CA MET A 1 11.26 14.22 -3.19
C MET A 1 12.38 13.59 -2.37
N GLY A 2 13.08 14.39 -1.56
CA GLY A 2 14.32 14.03 -0.88
C GLY A 2 14.13 13.28 0.45
N LYS A 3 15.25 12.98 1.13
CA LYS A 3 15.27 12.29 2.44
C LYS A 3 14.74 13.15 3.60
N GLY A 4 14.73 14.49 3.45
CA GLY A 4 14.22 15.40 4.48
C GLY A 4 12.69 15.53 4.52
N ASP A 5 11.99 15.10 3.46
CA ASP A 5 10.56 15.30 3.35
C ASP A 5 9.75 14.23 4.10
N LYS A 6 9.29 14.60 5.30
CA LYS A 6 8.52 13.75 6.22
C LYS A 6 7.19 13.25 5.64
N LYS A 7 6.66 13.92 4.62
CA LYS A 7 5.38 13.55 3.98
C LYS A 7 5.56 12.47 2.93
N THR A 8 6.77 11.97 2.69
CA THR A 8 7.06 11.03 1.60
C THR A 8 7.51 9.68 2.09
N LYS A 9 7.41 8.66 1.23
CA LYS A 9 7.95 7.32 1.56
C LYS A 9 9.44 7.39 1.91
N ARG A 10 10.25 8.14 1.14
CA ARG A 10 11.70 8.27 1.35
C ARG A 10 12.03 8.98 2.67
N GLY A 11 11.39 10.11 2.99
CA GLY A 11 11.65 10.77 4.27
C GLY A 11 11.14 9.99 5.48
N LYS A 12 10.02 9.27 5.35
CA LYS A 12 9.57 8.34 6.40
C LYS A 12 10.50 7.16 6.61
N ILE A 13 11.19 6.69 5.56
CA ILE A 13 12.26 5.68 5.70
C ILE A 13 13.43 6.28 6.49
N ASN A 14 13.87 7.49 6.13
CA ASN A 14 15.01 8.14 6.75
C ASN A 14 14.79 8.46 8.24
N ILE A 15 13.59 8.89 8.61
CA ILE A 15 13.23 9.22 10.00
C ILE A 15 12.78 7.98 10.80
N GLY A 16 12.55 6.85 10.13
CA GLY A 16 12.06 5.63 10.77
C GLY A 16 10.56 5.63 11.13
N SER A 17 9.81 6.69 10.80
CA SER A 17 8.38 6.80 11.12
C SER A 17 7.48 6.03 10.13
N HIS A 18 6.24 5.74 10.55
CA HIS A 18 5.25 5.05 9.71
C HIS A 18 4.08 5.95 9.33
N GLY A 19 3.30 5.54 8.34
CA GLY A 19 2.04 6.20 8.00
C GLY A 19 1.49 5.69 6.66
N LYS A 20 0.51 6.40 6.09
CA LYS A 20 -0.14 6.02 4.82
C LYS A 20 0.84 5.59 3.71
N LEU A 21 1.93 6.36 3.54
CA LEU A 21 2.95 6.13 2.50
C LEU A 21 4.11 5.19 2.92
N ARG A 22 4.26 4.88 4.21
CA ARG A 22 5.21 3.87 4.73
C ARG A 22 4.54 3.03 5.82
N PRO A 23 3.60 2.14 5.44
CA PRO A 23 2.93 1.26 6.38
C PRO A 23 3.90 0.25 7.00
N LYS A 24 3.55 -0.26 8.19
CA LYS A 24 4.23 -1.43 8.75
C LYS A 24 3.95 -2.66 7.88
N ARG A 25 4.91 -3.56 7.76
CA ARG A 25 4.71 -4.85 7.09
C ARG A 25 3.48 -5.53 7.70
N LYS A 26 2.61 -6.13 6.86
CA LYS A 26 1.31 -6.72 7.21
C LYS A 26 0.15 -5.77 7.54
N LYS A 27 0.34 -4.44 7.56
CA LYS A 27 -0.76 -3.49 7.83
C LYS A 27 -1.76 -3.37 6.66
N PHE A 28 -1.31 -3.61 5.43
CA PHE A 28 -2.17 -3.81 4.28
C PHE A 28 -2.07 -5.27 3.84
N ASN A 29 -2.72 -6.15 4.60
CA ASN A 29 -2.86 -7.56 4.24
C ASN A 29 -4.02 -7.78 3.25
N VAL A 30 -4.47 -6.73 2.56
CA VAL A 30 -5.44 -6.85 1.47
C VAL A 30 -4.68 -7.35 0.25
N ARG A 31 -4.48 -8.67 0.19
CA ARG A 31 -4.30 -9.30 -1.12
C ARG A 31 -5.60 -9.02 -1.87
N PRO A 32 -5.60 -8.38 -3.05
CA PRO A 32 -6.80 -8.32 -3.85
C PRO A 32 -7.25 -9.76 -4.09
N SER A 33 -8.43 -10.13 -3.59
CA SER A 33 -9.07 -11.37 -3.98
C SER A 33 -9.34 -11.24 -5.48
N VAL A 34 -8.63 -12.01 -6.29
CA VAL A 34 -8.91 -12.11 -7.72
C VAL A 34 -10.34 -12.62 -7.80
N VAL A 35 -11.29 -11.75 -8.19
CA VAL A 35 -12.68 -12.14 -8.41
C VAL A 35 -12.67 -13.04 -9.64
N LYS A 36 -12.65 -14.36 -9.42
CA LYS A 36 -12.58 -15.35 -10.50
C LYS A 36 -13.91 -15.58 -11.23
N ASP A 37 -15.01 -14.96 -10.81
CA ASP A 37 -16.35 -15.32 -11.31
C ASP A 37 -17.21 -14.11 -11.73
N ALA A 38 -16.61 -13.11 -12.38
CA ALA A 38 -17.36 -11.95 -12.90
C ALA A 38 -17.79 -12.10 -14.39
N GLN A 39 -17.81 -13.31 -14.96
CA GLN A 39 -18.33 -13.55 -16.31
C GLN A 39 -19.00 -14.93 -16.42
N LYS A 40 -20.21 -15.05 -15.87
CA LYS A 40 -21.27 -15.87 -16.49
C LYS A 40 -22.39 -14.92 -16.89
N LYS A 41 -22.36 -14.46 -18.14
CA LYS A 41 -23.53 -13.96 -18.88
C LYS A 41 -24.02 -15.17 -19.68
N GLU A 42 -25.02 -15.87 -19.15
CA GLU A 42 -26.43 -15.82 -19.59
C GLU A 42 -26.65 -16.59 -20.89
N VAL A 43 -27.46 -17.64 -20.79
CA VAL A 43 -28.02 -18.49 -21.87
C VAL A 43 -29.23 -17.79 -22.45
#